data_AF-A0A8D8MZW1-F1
#
_entry.id   AF-A0A8D8MZW1-F1
#
_cell.length_a   1.000
_cell.length_b   1.000
_cell.length_c   1.000
_cell.angle_alpha   90.00
_cell.angle_beta   90.00
_cell.angle_gamma   90.00
#
_symmetry.space_group_name_H-M   'P 1'
#
loop_
_entity.id
_entity.type
_entity.pdbx_description
1 polymer ?
#
loop_
_entity_poly.entity_id
_entity_poly.type
_entity_poly.pdbx_seq_one_letter_code
_entity_poly.pdbx_strand_id
1 'polypeptide(L)'
;CVFVDDPKAPPFELDNPIYKAHLKLGLAINVYRNGRWGTYRHLQLLQPTITKPRRDHCYANALTKGDLSSMTWLSGPFNQCRPKGEMVRVCYSSLNFRDVMFASGKLSADFANLTRIEQQCELGFEYSGVAEGGRRVMGMVTTGAMA
;
A
#
# COMPACT_ATOMS: atom_id res chain seq x y z
N CYS A 1 1.29 -32.88 -18.16
CA CYS A 1 1.94 -32.93 -16.83
C CYS A 1 0.87 -33.21 -15.76
N VAL A 2 1.14 -34.10 -14.79
CA VAL A 2 0.22 -34.44 -13.69
C VAL A 2 0.91 -34.13 -12.37
N PHE A 3 0.26 -33.34 -11.53
CA PHE A 3 0.72 -33.00 -10.19
C PHE A 3 -0.33 -33.46 -9.17
N VAL A 4 0.06 -34.33 -8.24
CA VAL A 4 -0.82 -34.89 -7.21
C VAL A 4 -0.39 -34.32 -5.86
N ASP A 5 -1.19 -33.39 -5.33
CA ASP A 5 -1.01 -32.66 -4.06
C ASP A 5 -2.00 -33.15 -3.00
N ASP A 6 -2.25 -34.45 -2.98
CA ASP A 6 -3.14 -35.09 -2.01
C ASP A 6 -2.47 -36.36 -1.48
N PRO A 7 -2.03 -36.38 -0.21
CA PRO A 7 -1.37 -37.55 0.38
C PRO A 7 -2.26 -38.80 0.44
N LYS A 8 -3.58 -38.63 0.33
CA LYS A 8 -4.55 -39.72 0.37
C LYS A 8 -4.92 -40.23 -1.03
N ALA A 9 -4.43 -39.56 -2.09
CA ALA A 9 -4.67 -40.02 -3.45
C ALA A 9 -3.94 -41.35 -3.69
N PRO A 10 -4.52 -42.27 -4.49
CA PRO A 10 -3.80 -43.45 -4.92
C PRO A 10 -2.55 -43.04 -5.71
N PRO A 11 -1.49 -43.87 -5.72
CA PRO A 11 -0.32 -43.64 -6.56
C PRO A 11 -0.72 -43.40 -8.02
N PHE A 12 0.06 -42.58 -8.72
CA PHE A 12 -0.21 -42.28 -10.12
C PHE A 12 -0.14 -43.54 -10.98
N GLU A 13 -1.26 -43.89 -11.62
CA GLU A 13 -1.38 -45.04 -12.50
C GLU A 13 -2.31 -44.71 -13.67
N LEU A 14 -1.91 -45.05 -14.91
CA LEU A 14 -2.66 -44.71 -16.13
C LEU A 14 -4.02 -45.41 -16.20
N ASP A 15 -4.14 -46.61 -15.65
CA ASP A 15 -5.36 -47.41 -15.70
C ASP A 15 -6.33 -47.18 -14.55
N ASN A 16 -5.86 -46.50 -13.50
CA ASN A 16 -6.71 -46.15 -12.38
C ASN A 16 -7.84 -45.21 -12.87
N PRO A 17 -9.12 -45.49 -12.54
CA PRO A 17 -10.26 -44.72 -13.03
C PRO A 17 -10.16 -43.20 -12.80
N ILE A 18 -9.57 -42.77 -11.67
CA ILE A 18 -9.43 -41.37 -11.29
C ILE A 18 -8.52 -40.62 -12.26
N TYR A 19 -7.39 -41.24 -12.64
CA TYR A 19 -6.40 -40.67 -13.55
C TYR A 19 -6.83 -40.87 -15.01
N LYS A 20 -7.26 -42.08 -15.38
CA LYS A 20 -7.64 -42.44 -16.75
C LYS A 20 -8.76 -41.58 -17.30
N ALA A 21 -9.79 -41.32 -16.51
CA ALA A 21 -10.91 -40.49 -16.94
C ALA A 21 -10.49 -39.04 -17.19
N HIS A 22 -9.61 -38.49 -16.35
CA HIS A 22 -9.15 -37.11 -16.46
C HIS A 22 -8.14 -36.92 -17.60
N LEU A 23 -7.18 -37.84 -17.75
CA LEU A 23 -6.13 -37.74 -18.77
C LEU A 23 -6.66 -37.78 -20.21
N LYS A 24 -7.82 -38.40 -20.44
CA LYS A 24 -8.51 -38.37 -21.74
C LYS A 24 -8.88 -36.95 -22.21
N LEU A 25 -8.94 -35.97 -21.30
CA LEU A 25 -9.20 -34.57 -21.64
C LEU A 25 -8.03 -33.91 -22.39
N GLY A 26 -6.84 -34.52 -22.41
CA GLY A 26 -5.70 -34.00 -23.16
C GLY A 26 -5.18 -32.65 -22.65
N LEU A 27 -5.43 -32.31 -21.38
CA LEU A 27 -5.03 -31.02 -20.81
C LEU A 27 -3.52 -30.99 -20.56
N ALA A 28 -2.90 -29.83 -20.84
CA ALA A 28 -1.47 -29.63 -20.65
C ALA A 28 -1.06 -29.71 -19.16
N ILE A 29 -1.89 -29.14 -18.28
CA ILE A 29 -1.66 -29.02 -16.83
C ILE A 29 -2.81 -29.70 -16.09
N ASN A 30 -2.49 -30.63 -15.21
CA ASN A 30 -3.47 -31.38 -14.43
C ASN A 30 -3.00 -31.39 -12.97
N VAL A 31 -3.75 -30.74 -12.08
CA VAL A 31 -3.46 -30.69 -10.65
C VAL A 31 -4.57 -31.41 -9.91
N TYR A 32 -4.23 -32.42 -9.13
CA TYR A 32 -5.16 -33.13 -8.25
C TYR A 32 -4.92 -32.74 -6.81
N ARG A 33 -5.92 -32.13 -6.16
CA ARG A 33 -5.83 -31.67 -4.76
C ARG A 33 -7.19 -31.78 -4.08
N ASN A 34 -7.23 -32.30 -2.86
CA ASN A 34 -8.46 -32.48 -2.07
C ASN A 34 -9.56 -33.21 -2.86
N GLY A 35 -9.20 -34.32 -3.51
CA GLY A 35 -10.15 -35.11 -4.31
C GLY A 35 -10.64 -34.47 -5.62
N ARG A 36 -10.09 -33.33 -6.06
CA ARG A 36 -10.56 -32.59 -7.23
C ARG A 36 -9.44 -32.31 -8.23
N TRP A 37 -9.80 -32.37 -9.51
CA TRP A 37 -8.96 -31.97 -10.63
C TRP A 37 -9.09 -30.48 -10.93
N GLY A 38 -7.98 -29.85 -11.29
CA GLY A 38 -7.97 -28.44 -11.68
C GLY A 38 -6.62 -27.99 -12.23
N THR A 39 -6.45 -26.68 -12.27
CA THR A 39 -5.22 -26.02 -12.71
C THR A 39 -4.95 -24.82 -11.80
N TYR A 40 -3.68 -24.46 -11.64
CA TYR A 40 -3.34 -23.15 -11.10
C TYR A 40 -3.59 -22.10 -12.18
N ARG A 41 -4.41 -21.12 -11.86
CA ARG A 41 -4.76 -20.02 -12.76
C ARG A 41 -4.42 -18.70 -12.08
N HIS A 42 -3.87 -17.78 -12.86
CA HIS A 42 -3.74 -16.40 -12.43
C HIS A 42 -5.11 -15.74 -12.55
N LEU A 43 -5.57 -15.18 -11.44
CA LEU A 43 -6.78 -14.34 -11.40
C LEU A 43 -6.34 -12.90 -11.20
N GLN A 44 -7.02 -11.98 -11.87
CA GLN A 44 -6.75 -10.56 -11.70
C GLN A 44 -7.18 -10.12 -10.30
N LEU A 45 -6.24 -9.51 -9.56
CA LEU A 45 -6.56 -8.88 -8.28
C LEU A 45 -7.35 -7.61 -8.54
N LEU A 46 -8.59 -7.58 -8.08
CA LEU A 46 -9.41 -6.37 -8.09
C LEU A 46 -9.01 -5.51 -6.89
N GLN A 47 -8.40 -4.35 -7.16
CA GLN A 47 -8.05 -3.35 -6.15
C GLN A 47 -8.81 -2.06 -6.44
N PRO A 48 -10.11 -1.98 -6.10
CA PRO A 48 -10.87 -0.75 -6.30
C PRO A 48 -10.32 0.35 -5.40
N THR A 49 -10.14 1.55 -5.95
CA THR A 49 -9.86 2.75 -5.14
C THR A 49 -11.14 3.12 -4.39
N ILE A 50 -11.12 3.00 -3.07
CA ILE A 50 -12.27 3.30 -2.23
C ILE A 50 -12.01 4.60 -1.45
N THR A 51 -12.74 5.66 -1.78
CA THR A 51 -12.74 6.90 -1.01
C THR A 51 -13.65 6.76 0.19
N LYS A 52 -13.10 6.80 1.41
CA LYS A 52 -13.84 6.74 2.67
C LYS A 52 -13.26 7.75 3.67
N PRO A 53 -14.08 8.34 4.55
CA PRO A 53 -13.58 9.08 5.70
C PRO A 53 -12.66 8.20 6.55
N ARG A 54 -11.49 8.73 6.91
CA ARG A 54 -10.49 8.06 7.74
C ARG A 54 -10.39 8.81 9.08
N ARG A 55 -10.19 8.06 10.16
CA ARG A 55 -9.97 8.61 11.52
C ARG A 55 -8.55 8.37 12.01
N ASP A 56 -7.81 7.53 11.28
CA ASP A 56 -6.43 7.19 11.51
C ASP A 56 -5.51 8.10 10.70
N HIS A 57 -4.20 7.99 10.93
CA HIS A 57 -3.21 8.89 10.34
C HIS A 57 -3.18 8.76 8.81
N CYS A 58 -3.33 9.88 8.13
CA CYS A 58 -3.12 10.02 6.70
C CYS A 58 -2.21 11.21 6.43
N TYR A 59 -1.69 11.30 5.22
CA TYR A 59 -0.92 12.46 4.79
C TYR A 59 -1.09 12.67 3.30
N ALA A 60 -0.96 13.91 2.84
CA ALA A 60 -1.08 14.23 1.43
C ALA A 60 0.27 14.07 0.72
N ASN A 61 0.25 13.48 -0.49
CA ASN A 61 1.42 13.43 -1.36
C ASN A 61 1.01 13.27 -2.83
N ALA A 62 1.91 13.64 -3.74
CA ALA A 62 1.77 13.37 -5.16
C ALA A 62 2.36 12.00 -5.49
N LEU A 63 1.55 11.11 -6.08
CA LEU A 63 2.05 9.78 -6.51
C LEU A 63 3.08 9.89 -7.63
N THR A 64 2.95 10.92 -8.47
CA THR A 64 3.83 11.22 -9.59
C THR A 64 4.35 12.65 -9.44
N LYS A 65 5.65 12.80 -9.16
CA LYS A 65 6.28 14.13 -9.05
C LYS A 65 6.12 14.90 -10.37
N GLY A 66 5.70 16.17 -10.28
CA GLY A 66 5.41 17.00 -11.46
C GLY A 66 3.98 16.93 -11.96
N ASP A 67 3.19 15.93 -11.54
CA ASP A 67 1.79 15.81 -11.89
C ASP A 67 0.90 16.04 -10.66
N LEU A 68 0.36 17.26 -10.55
CA LEU A 68 -0.52 17.64 -9.45
C LEU A 68 -1.87 16.90 -9.47
N SER A 69 -2.27 16.31 -10.61
CA SER A 69 -3.48 15.47 -10.67
C SER A 69 -3.33 14.16 -9.90
N SER A 70 -2.08 13.76 -9.62
CA SER A 70 -1.75 12.58 -8.82
C SER A 70 -1.74 12.83 -7.31
N MET A 71 -2.06 14.06 -6.87
CA MET A 71 -2.12 14.43 -5.46
C MET A 71 -3.28 13.69 -4.77
N THR A 72 -2.97 12.96 -3.71
CA THR A 72 -3.95 12.16 -2.97
C THR A 72 -3.57 12.02 -1.50
N TRP A 73 -4.52 11.54 -0.70
CA TRP A 73 -4.29 11.16 0.69
C TRP A 73 -3.81 9.72 0.77
N LEU A 74 -2.67 9.51 1.41
CA LEU A 74 -2.07 8.20 1.66
C LEU A 74 -2.22 7.82 3.13
N SER A 75 -2.31 6.51 3.41
CA SER A 75 -2.27 6.02 4.78
C SER A 75 -0.86 6.23 5.36
N GLY A 76 -0.78 6.85 6.54
CA GLY A 76 0.50 7.14 7.17
C GLY A 76 1.05 6.01 8.06
N PRO A 77 2.34 6.08 8.42
CA PRO A 77 3.05 5.02 9.16
C PRO A 77 2.58 4.87 10.62
N PHE A 78 2.04 5.95 11.22
CA PHE A 78 1.59 5.94 12.62
C PHE A 78 0.36 5.06 12.89
N ASN A 79 -0.25 4.48 11.85
CA ASN A 79 -1.32 3.48 11.98
C ASN A 79 -0.78 2.11 12.43
N GLN A 80 0.49 1.81 12.17
CA GLN A 80 1.12 0.54 12.52
C GLN A 80 1.89 0.63 13.83
N CYS A 81 2.61 1.74 14.04
CA CYS A 81 3.44 1.97 15.21
C CYS A 81 3.29 3.40 15.70
N ARG A 82 2.97 3.59 16.98
CA ARG A 82 2.93 4.93 17.59
C ARG A 82 4.35 5.51 17.65
N PRO A 83 4.58 6.75 17.19
CA PRO A 83 5.89 7.38 17.26
C PRO A 83 6.30 7.66 18.71
N LYS A 84 7.61 7.81 18.94
CA LYS A 84 8.13 8.31 20.22
C LYS A 84 7.91 9.82 20.28
N GLY A 85 7.08 10.29 21.21
CA GLY A 85 6.78 11.70 21.40
C GLY A 85 5.29 11.99 21.56
N GLU A 86 4.97 13.27 21.74
CA GLU A 86 3.58 13.75 21.77
C GLU A 86 3.03 13.80 20.34
N MET A 87 1.87 13.18 20.10
CA MET A 87 1.17 13.32 18.83
C MET A 87 0.35 14.61 18.80
N VAL A 88 0.29 15.23 17.62
CA VAL A 88 -0.58 16.37 17.36
C VAL A 88 -1.57 15.98 16.28
N ARG A 89 -2.86 16.15 16.57
CA ARG A 89 -3.90 16.13 15.55
C ARG A 89 -3.87 17.47 14.82
N VAL A 90 -3.28 17.49 13.63
CA VAL A 90 -3.24 18.66 12.78
C VAL A 90 -4.67 19.06 12.42
N CYS A 91 -4.97 20.35 12.61
CA CYS A 91 -6.25 20.95 12.23
C CYS A 91 -6.08 21.80 10.96
N TYR A 92 -4.93 22.46 10.82
CA TYR A 92 -4.55 23.21 9.63
C TYR A 92 -3.07 22.98 9.33
N SER A 93 -2.74 22.75 8.06
CA SER A 93 -1.38 22.78 7.52
C SER A 93 -1.32 23.90 6.48
N SER A 94 -0.29 24.74 6.54
CA SER A 94 -0.09 25.78 5.52
C SER A 94 0.56 25.18 4.26
N LEU A 95 0.30 25.82 3.12
CA LEU A 95 0.98 25.56 1.86
C LEU A 95 2.07 26.62 1.66
N ASN A 96 3.31 26.16 1.51
CA ASN A 96 4.46 27.02 1.26
C ASN A 96 5.00 26.83 -0.16
N PHE A 97 5.86 27.76 -0.60
CA PHE A 97 6.50 27.67 -1.92
C PHE A 97 7.30 26.37 -2.08
N ARG A 98 7.94 25.91 -1.00
CA ARG A 98 8.66 24.63 -0.94
C ARG A 98 7.76 23.44 -1.28
N ASP A 99 6.53 23.40 -0.75
CA ASP A 99 5.58 22.32 -1.02
C ASP A 99 5.20 22.29 -2.50
N VAL A 100 4.96 23.47 -3.09
CA VAL A 100 4.66 23.61 -4.52
C VAL A 100 5.85 23.18 -5.38
N MET A 101 7.08 23.55 -5.01
CA MET A 101 8.28 23.15 -5.74
C MET A 101 8.51 21.64 -5.69
N PHE A 102 8.27 20.98 -4.55
CA PHE A 102 8.36 19.52 -4.44
C PHE A 102 7.28 18.83 -5.26
N ALA A 103 6.01 19.20 -5.08
CA ALA A 103 4.90 18.58 -5.78
C ALA A 103 5.01 18.75 -7.30
N SER A 104 5.49 19.90 -7.78
CA SER A 104 5.74 20.16 -9.20
C SER A 104 7.05 19.58 -9.74
N GLY A 105 7.87 18.91 -8.91
CA GLY A 105 9.14 18.30 -9.33
C GLY A 105 10.25 19.32 -9.65
N LYS A 106 10.05 20.60 -9.35
CA LYS A 106 11.04 21.67 -9.58
C LYS A 106 12.14 21.71 -8.52
N LEU A 107 11.93 21.05 -7.38
CA LEU A 107 12.93 20.86 -6.33
C LEU A 107 13.10 19.36 -6.08
N SER A 108 14.33 18.85 -6.19
CA SER A 108 14.62 17.47 -5.83
C SER A 108 14.85 17.35 -4.31
N ALA A 109 14.58 16.16 -3.78
CA ALA A 109 14.77 15.87 -2.35
C ALA A 109 16.24 15.97 -1.91
N ASP A 110 17.18 15.75 -2.82
CA ASP A 110 18.62 15.83 -2.56
C ASP A 110 19.04 17.27 -2.18
N PHE A 111 18.41 18.29 -2.77
CA PHE A 111 18.68 19.68 -2.39
C PHE A 111 18.12 20.07 -1.02
N ALA A 112 17.19 19.28 -0.50
CA ALA A 112 16.50 19.57 0.76
C ALA A 112 17.08 18.79 1.96
N ASN A 113 18.17 18.04 1.77
CA ASN A 113 18.82 17.22 2.80
C ASN A 113 17.85 16.31 3.57
N LEU A 114 16.79 15.85 2.89
CA LEU A 114 15.80 14.97 3.51
C LEU A 114 16.34 13.55 3.63
N THR A 115 16.10 12.93 4.78
CA THR A 115 16.33 11.49 4.93
C THR A 115 15.40 10.70 4.02
N ARG A 116 15.79 9.46 3.69
CA ARG A 116 14.97 8.54 2.86
C ARG A 116 13.54 8.35 3.40
N ILE A 117 13.36 8.46 4.72
CA ILE A 117 12.06 8.34 5.39
C ILE A 117 11.23 9.60 5.16
N GLU A 118 11.82 10.79 5.34
CA GLU A 118 11.14 12.07 5.10
C GLU A 118 10.74 12.25 3.62
N GLN A 119 11.50 11.66 2.69
CA GLN A 119 11.16 11.63 1.26
C GLN A 119 9.84 10.92 0.93
N GLN A 120 9.28 10.11 1.85
CA GLN A 120 7.97 9.49 1.64
C GLN A 120 6.80 10.43 1.94
N CYS A 121 7.05 11.50 2.70
CA CYS A 121 6.06 12.44 3.21
C CYS A 121 6.63 13.86 3.16
N GLU A 122 6.99 14.34 1.96
CA GLU A 122 7.78 15.56 1.77
C GLU A 122 7.01 16.87 2.04
N LEU A 123 5.68 16.82 2.01
CA LEU A 123 4.82 18.00 2.05
C LEU A 123 4.46 18.42 3.47
N GLY A 124 4.34 19.73 3.67
CA GLY A 124 3.89 20.34 4.90
C GLY A 124 5.06 20.67 5.82
N PHE A 125 5.22 21.97 6.05
CA PHE A 125 6.28 22.55 6.87
C PHE A 125 5.74 23.17 8.16
N GLU A 126 4.50 23.66 8.17
CA GLU A 126 3.91 24.33 9.33
C GLU A 126 2.52 23.76 9.60
N TYR A 127 2.14 23.69 10.87
CA TYR A 127 0.84 23.23 11.30
C TYR A 127 0.30 24.03 12.48
N SER A 128 -1.02 23.95 12.65
CA SER A 128 -1.70 24.20 13.92
C SER A 128 -2.67 23.05 14.21
N GLY A 129 -2.79 22.69 15.48
CA GLY A 129 -3.53 21.50 15.86
C GLY A 129 -3.75 21.36 17.36
N VAL A 130 -4.13 20.15 17.75
CA VAL A 130 -4.40 19.79 19.14
C VAL A 130 -3.52 18.63 19.53
N ALA A 131 -2.66 18.84 20.53
CA ALA A 131 -1.83 17.79 21.10
C ALA A 131 -2.69 16.78 21.88
N GLU A 132 -2.15 15.59 22.15
CA GLU A 132 -2.87 14.53 22.91
C GLU A 132 -3.45 15.02 24.25
N GLY A 133 -2.76 15.92 24.94
CA GLY A 133 -3.23 16.53 26.19
C GLY A 133 -4.33 17.58 26.02
N GLY A 134 -4.90 17.77 24.82
CA GLY A 134 -5.93 18.75 24.52
C GLY A 134 -5.43 20.19 24.35
N ARG A 135 -4.12 20.42 24.49
CA ARG A 135 -3.50 21.73 24.28
C ARG A 135 -3.54 22.10 22.80
N ARG A 136 -3.97 23.32 22.50
CA ARG A 136 -3.83 23.90 21.16
C ARG A 136 -2.36 24.28 20.95
N VAL A 137 -1.78 23.79 19.87
CA VAL A 137 -0.36 23.96 19.54
C VAL A 137 -0.22 24.40 18.08
N MET A 138 0.87 25.08 17.78
CA MET A 138 1.32 25.37 16.43
C MET A 138 2.83 25.20 16.37
N GLY A 139 3.35 24.90 15.20
CA GLY A 139 4.77 24.67 15.06
C GLY A 139 5.20 24.43 13.63
N MET A 140 6.50 24.21 13.49
CA MET A 140 7.17 23.94 12.23
C MET A 140 7.89 22.59 12.35
N VAL A 141 7.86 21.80 11.29
CA VAL A 141 8.53 20.50 11.17
C VAL A 141 9.30 20.45 9.86
N THR A 142 10.27 19.55 9.74
CA THR A 142 11.05 19.40 8.49
C THR A 142 10.14 19.03 7.32
N THR A 143 9.22 18.08 7.53
CA THR A 143 8.24 17.58 6.56
C THR A 143 7.06 16.92 7.30
N GLY A 144 5.96 16.64 6.59
CA GLY A 144 4.85 15.84 7.11
C GLY A 144 3.84 16.59 7.96
N ALA A 145 3.83 17.93 7.90
CA ALA A 145 2.78 18.72 8.53
C ALA A 145 1.42 18.58 7.82
N MET A 146 1.42 18.16 6.55
CA MET A 146 0.22 17.99 5.73
C MET A 146 -0.39 16.58 5.95
N ALA A 147 -0.87 16.36 7.17
CA ALA A 147 -1.36 15.08 7.70
C ALA A 147 -2.69 15.21 8.46
#